data_AF-A0A177NY02-F1
#
_entry.id   AF-A0A177NY02-F1
#
_cell.length_a   1.000
_cell.length_b   1.000
_cell.length_c   1.000
_cell.angle_alpha   90.00
_cell.angle_beta   90.00
_cell.angle_gamma   90.00
#
_symmetry.space_group_name_H-M   'P 1'
#
loop_
_entity.id
_entity.type
_entity.pdbx_description
1 polymer ?
#
loop_
_entity_poly.entity_id
_entity_poly.type
_entity_poly.pdbx_seq_one_letter_code
_entity_poly.pdbx_strand_id
1 'polypeptide(L)'
;MTQEEARAALHAATNTIREAAELLRPHAGLFAAYQRERESMDSIGPIIDPTLWKSPVRRETDAIVGPLFDGAQSFLRIVESQRTRAMEAVMTRGGRDDG
;
A
#
# COMPACT_ATOMS: atom_id res chain seq x y z
N MET A 1 6.51 -29.68 11.15
CA MET A 1 7.39 -28.57 10.73
C MET A 1 8.56 -28.51 11.68
N THR A 2 9.78 -28.71 11.18
CA THR A 2 11.01 -28.56 11.95
C THR A 2 11.34 -27.08 12.18
N GLN A 3 12.25 -26.80 13.11
CA GLN A 3 12.71 -25.42 13.34
C GLN A 3 13.37 -24.82 12.09
N GLU A 4 14.11 -25.63 11.35
CA GLU A 4 14.77 -25.24 10.10
C GLU A 4 13.74 -24.92 9.01
N GLU A 5 12.72 -25.77 8.84
CA GLU A 5 11.61 -25.53 7.93
C GLU A 5 10.85 -24.24 8.27
N ALA A 6 10.60 -23.98 9.56
CA ALA A 6 9.93 -22.77 10.01
C ALA A 6 10.75 -21.50 9.69
N ARG A 7 12.07 -21.55 9.89
CA ARG A 7 12.98 -20.45 9.55
C ARG A 7 12.98 -20.22 8.04
N ALA A 8 13.11 -21.26 7.24
CA ALA A 8 13.10 -21.16 5.78
C ALA A 8 11.79 -20.56 5.26
N ALA A 9 10.64 -21.02 5.78
CA ALA A 9 9.33 -20.50 5.43
C ALA A 9 9.17 -19.01 5.77
N LEU A 10 9.67 -18.59 6.95
CA LEU A 10 9.64 -17.18 7.35
C LEU A 10 10.51 -16.29 6.45
N HIS A 11 11.70 -16.76 6.08
CA HIS A 11 12.56 -16.06 5.12
C HIS A 11 11.89 -15.92 3.76
N ALA A 12 11.29 -17.01 3.25
CA ALA A 12 10.55 -16.99 1.99
C ALA A 12 9.41 -15.97 2.03
N ALA A 13 8.59 -15.98 3.08
CA ALA A 13 7.49 -15.03 3.25
C ALA A 13 7.97 -13.57 3.29
N THR A 14 9.08 -13.31 3.99
CA THR A 14 9.67 -11.97 4.07
C THR A 14 10.15 -11.48 2.69
N ASN A 15 10.78 -12.36 1.91
CA ASN A 15 11.21 -12.04 0.55
C ASN A 15 10.02 -11.76 -0.37
N THR A 16 8.95 -12.57 -0.31
CA THR A 16 7.73 -12.34 -1.08
C THR A 16 7.11 -10.98 -0.77
N ILE A 17 7.06 -10.58 0.51
CA ILE A 17 6.57 -9.26 0.92
C ILE A 17 7.44 -8.15 0.31
N ARG A 18 8.76 -8.30 0.35
CA ARG A 18 9.68 -7.32 -0.24
C ARG A 18 9.48 -7.19 -1.76
N GLU A 19 9.42 -8.30 -2.46
CA GLU A 19 9.21 -8.35 -3.91
C GLU A 19 7.86 -7.73 -4.31
N ALA A 20 6.80 -8.04 -3.56
CA ALA A 20 5.50 -7.40 -3.78
C ALA A 20 5.55 -5.88 -3.60
N ALA A 21 6.27 -5.39 -2.59
CA ALA A 21 6.45 -3.95 -2.39
C ALA A 21 7.26 -3.31 -3.52
N GLU A 22 8.30 -3.98 -4.03
CA GLU A 22 9.10 -3.52 -5.16
C GLU A 22 8.27 -3.46 -6.46
N LEU A 23 7.42 -4.44 -6.71
CA LEU A 23 6.50 -4.46 -7.86
C LEU A 23 5.45 -3.35 -7.78
N LEU A 24 4.91 -3.06 -6.59
CA LEU A 24 3.85 -2.07 -6.42
C LEU A 24 4.36 -0.62 -6.35
N ARG A 25 5.61 -0.40 -5.91
CA ARG A 25 6.16 0.94 -5.66
C ARG A 25 6.09 1.90 -6.86
N PRO A 26 6.40 1.49 -8.11
CA PRO A 26 6.29 2.37 -9.28
C PRO A 26 4.87 2.89 -9.53
N HIS A 27 3.85 2.20 -9.02
CA HIS A 27 2.44 2.53 -9.22
C HIS A 27 1.84 3.39 -8.08
N ALA A 28 2.62 3.72 -7.05
CA ALA A 28 2.12 4.48 -5.89
C ALA A 28 1.46 5.82 -6.29
N GLY A 29 2.03 6.52 -7.28
CA GLY A 29 1.46 7.77 -7.80
C GLY A 29 0.10 7.58 -8.48
N LEU A 30 -0.11 6.44 -9.15
CA LEU A 30 -1.38 6.09 -9.79
C LEU A 30 -2.45 5.79 -8.75
N PHE A 31 -2.11 5.05 -7.68
CA PHE A 31 -3.05 4.77 -6.60
C PHE A 31 -3.50 6.07 -5.90
N ALA A 32 -2.57 6.99 -5.65
CA ALA A 32 -2.89 8.29 -5.06
C ALA A 32 -3.74 9.17 -6.01
N ALA A 33 -3.48 9.12 -7.32
CA ALA A 33 -4.31 9.85 -8.30
C ALA A 33 -5.73 9.29 -8.37
N TYR A 34 -5.87 7.97 -8.38
CA TYR A 34 -7.16 7.28 -8.33
C TYR A 34 -7.97 7.70 -7.09
N GLN A 35 -7.32 7.76 -5.92
CA GLN A 35 -8.00 8.12 -4.67
C GLN A 35 -8.54 9.56 -4.69
N ARG A 36 -7.76 10.53 -5.22
CA ARG A 36 -8.24 11.91 -5.40
C ARG A 36 -9.42 11.99 -6.37
N GLU A 37 -9.38 11.21 -7.45
CA GLU A 37 -10.49 11.15 -8.40
C GLU A 37 -11.74 10.56 -7.75
N ARG A 38 -11.59 9.50 -6.94
CA ARG A 38 -12.68 8.90 -6.18
C ARG A 38 -13.33 9.89 -5.21
N GLU A 39 -12.54 10.68 -4.47
CA GLU A 39 -13.07 11.74 -3.60
C GLU A 39 -13.88 12.80 -4.37
N SER A 40 -13.45 13.13 -5.59
CA SER A 40 -14.20 14.06 -6.45
C SER A 40 -15.53 13.49 -6.95
N MET A 41 -15.66 12.16 -7.02
CA MET A 41 -16.92 11.48 -7.36
C MET A 41 -17.95 11.51 -6.23
N ASP A 42 -17.55 11.84 -5.00
CA ASP A 42 -18.43 11.95 -3.83
C ASP A 42 -18.74 13.43 -3.45
N SER A 43 -18.09 14.41 -4.09
CA SER A 43 -18.31 15.86 -3.92
C SER A 43 -19.69 16.35 -4.45
N ILE A 44 -20.73 16.31 -3.62
CA ILE A 44 -22.07 16.83 -3.91
C ILE A 44 -22.05 18.38 -3.91
N GLY A 45 -21.69 19.02 -5.03
CA GLY A 45 -22.01 20.43 -5.31
C GLY A 45 -23.46 20.60 -5.78
N PRO A 46 -24.09 21.79 -5.71
CA PRO A 46 -25.45 22.01 -6.17
C PRO A 46 -25.57 21.63 -7.65
N ILE A 47 -26.34 20.57 -7.88
CA ILE A 47 -26.38 19.78 -9.10
C ILE A 47 -26.97 20.63 -10.24
N ILE A 48 -26.15 21.01 -11.22
CA ILE A 48 -26.64 21.59 -12.49
C ILE A 48 -26.92 20.51 -13.54
N ASP A 49 -26.37 19.29 -13.42
CA ASP A 49 -26.80 18.15 -14.24
C ASP A 49 -26.51 16.77 -13.58
N PRO A 50 -27.54 16.01 -13.18
CA PRO A 50 -27.39 14.68 -12.55
C PRO A 50 -27.01 13.55 -13.53
N THR A 51 -26.92 13.80 -14.84
CA THR A 51 -26.58 12.78 -15.84
C THR A 51 -25.08 12.47 -15.91
N LEU A 52 -24.23 13.39 -15.44
CA LEU A 52 -22.76 13.21 -15.39
C LEU A 52 -22.28 12.41 -14.16
N TRP A 53 -23.15 12.21 -13.16
CA TRP A 53 -22.86 11.55 -11.88
C TRP A 53 -23.27 10.07 -11.81
N LYS A 54 -23.89 9.55 -12.87
CA LYS A 54 -24.54 8.23 -12.88
C LYS A 54 -24.03 7.36 -14.02
N SER A 55 -22.78 6.92 -13.94
CA SER A 55 -22.45 5.61 -14.50
C SER A 55 -22.46 4.61 -13.34
N PRO A 56 -23.58 3.86 -13.13
CA PRO A 56 -23.62 2.77 -12.16
C PRO A 56 -22.41 1.85 -12.30
N VAL A 57 -22.00 1.59 -13.55
CA VAL A 57 -20.81 0.82 -13.91
C VAL A 57 -19.53 1.38 -13.28
N ARG A 58 -19.38 2.71 -13.25
CA ARG A 58 -18.20 3.35 -12.65
C ARG A 58 -18.17 3.19 -11.12
N ARG A 59 -19.33 3.28 -10.45
CA ARG A 59 -19.45 3.05 -9.00
C ARG A 59 -19.28 1.59 -8.63
N GLU A 60 -19.84 0.67 -9.42
CA GLU A 60 -19.64 -0.77 -9.27
C GLU A 60 -18.18 -1.15 -9.47
N THR A 61 -17.52 -0.55 -10.46
CA THR A 61 -16.08 -0.73 -10.68
C THR A 61 -15.29 -0.20 -9.49
N ASP A 62 -15.57 1.01 -9.00
CA ASP A 62 -14.90 1.58 -7.81
C ASP A 62 -15.08 0.71 -6.57
N ALA A 63 -16.28 0.18 -6.34
CA ALA A 63 -16.56 -0.70 -5.21
C ALA A 63 -15.69 -1.97 -5.21
N ILE A 64 -15.25 -2.42 -6.39
CA ILE A 64 -14.37 -3.59 -6.53
C ILE A 64 -12.89 -3.19 -6.45
N VAL A 65 -12.46 -2.16 -7.20
CA VAL A 65 -11.03 -1.85 -7.35
C VAL A 65 -10.51 -0.86 -6.31
N GLY A 66 -11.36 0.01 -5.77
CA GLY A 66 -10.99 1.01 -4.76
C GLY A 66 -10.35 0.38 -3.52
N PRO A 67 -10.96 -0.64 -2.89
CA PRO A 67 -10.35 -1.33 -1.75
C PRO A 67 -8.99 -1.98 -2.06
N LEU A 68 -8.77 -2.43 -3.31
CA LEU A 68 -7.49 -3.01 -3.71
C LEU A 68 -6.39 -1.95 -3.74
N PHE A 69 -6.68 -0.75 -4.28
CA PHE A 69 -5.72 0.35 -4.31
C PHE A 69 -5.47 0.94 -2.92
N ASP A 70 -6.51 1.04 -2.09
CA ASP A 70 -6.37 1.46 -0.69
C ASP A 70 -5.49 0.47 0.10
N GLY A 71 -5.69 -0.83 -0.13
CA GLY A 71 -4.87 -1.90 0.42
C GLY A 71 -3.42 -1.83 -0.03
N ALA A 72 -3.16 -1.63 -1.33
CA ALA A 72 -1.82 -1.50 -1.88
C ALA A 72 -1.07 -0.29 -1.30
N GLN A 73 -1.73 0.87 -1.20
CA GLN A 73 -1.14 2.06 -0.57
C GLN A 73 -0.83 1.82 0.91
N SER A 74 -1.75 1.19 1.64
CA SER A 74 -1.56 0.90 3.07
C SER A 74 -0.43 -0.10 3.29
N PHE A 75 -0.34 -1.13 2.46
CA PHE A 75 0.76 -2.09 2.45
C PHE A 75 2.12 -1.40 2.23
N LEU A 76 2.23 -0.54 1.21
CA LEU A 76 3.47 0.20 0.93
C LEU A 76 3.88 1.10 2.10
N ARG A 77 2.93 1.80 2.74
CA ARG A 77 3.20 2.61 3.94
C ARG A 77 3.73 1.76 5.10
N ILE A 78 3.14 0.59 5.33
CA ILE A 78 3.58 -0.33 6.38
C ILE A 78 5.01 -0.80 6.09
N VAL A 79 5.29 -1.26 4.87
CA VAL A 79 6.63 -1.72 4.48
C VAL A 79 7.67 -0.63 4.67
N GLU A 80 7.40 0.60 4.21
CA GLU A 80 8.34 1.71 4.36
C GLU A 80 8.56 2.06 5.85
N SER A 81 7.51 2.09 6.66
CA SER A 81 7.64 2.33 8.10
C SER A 81 8.52 1.28 8.80
N GLN A 82 8.39 0.00 8.43
CA GLN A 82 9.22 -1.07 9.00
C GLN A 82 10.66 -0.97 8.53
N ARG A 83 10.88 -0.57 7.27
CA ARG A 83 12.22 -0.32 6.74
C ARG A 83 12.91 0.81 7.50
N THR A 84 12.25 1.94 7.72
CA THR A 84 12.79 3.06 8.49
C THR A 84 13.16 2.61 9.91
N ARG A 85 12.26 1.93 10.61
CA ARG A 85 12.50 1.40 11.97
C ARG A 85 13.66 0.41 12.02
N ALA A 86 13.79 -0.44 11.01
CA ALA A 86 14.90 -1.39 10.91
C ALA A 86 16.24 -0.67 10.74
N MET A 87 16.29 0.38 9.89
CA MET A 87 17.49 1.19 9.68
C MET A 87 17.90 1.91 10.98
N GLU A 88 16.94 2.53 11.68
CA GLU A 88 17.19 3.20 12.97
C GLU A 88 17.73 2.24 14.03
N ALA A 89 17.16 1.03 14.11
CA ALA A 89 17.61 0.00 15.05
C ALA A 89 19.04 -0.47 14.77
N VAL A 90 19.44 -0.57 13.50
CA VAL A 90 20.81 -0.92 13.11
C VAL A 90 21.77 0.21 13.48
N MET A 91 21.43 1.47 13.16
CA MET A 91 22.28 2.63 13.48
C MET A 91 22.49 2.81 14.99
N THR A 92 21.44 2.60 15.79
CA THR A 92 21.50 2.73 17.26
C THR A 92 22.36 1.66 17.92
N ARG A 93 22.47 0.47 17.31
CA ARG A 93 23.32 -0.62 17.80
C ARG A 93 24.76 -0.51 17.30
N GLY A 94 24.95 -0.14 16.03
CA GLY A 94 26.28 0.05 15.45
C GLY A 94 27.11 1.14 16.13
N GLY A 95 26.48 2.23 16.60
CA GLY A 95 27.19 3.27 17.36
C GLY A 95 27.56 2.92 18.80
N ARG A 96 27.22 1.71 19.28
CA ARG A 96 27.45 1.27 20.67
C ARG A 96 28.61 0.29 20.83
N ASP A 97 29.10 -0.29 19.74
CA ASP A 97 30.18 -1.30 19.73
C ASP A 97 31.56 -0.70 19.36
N ASP A 98 31.64 0.62 19.13
CA ASP A 98 32.89 1.35 18.77
C ASP A 98 33.51 2.14 19.95
N GLY A 99 33.16 1.83 21.20
CA GLY A 99 33.59 2.56 22.42
C GLY A 99 34.24 1.69 23.48
#